data_AF-A0A3N5WR18-F1
#
_entry.id   AF-A0A3N5WR18-F1
#
_cell.length_a   1.000
_cell.length_b   1.000
_cell.length_c   1.000
_cell.angle_alpha   90.00
_cell.angle_beta   90.00
_cell.angle_gamma   90.00
#
_symmetry.space_group_name_H-M   'P 1'
#
loop_
_entity.id
_entity.type
_entity.pdbx_description
1 polymer ?
#
loop_
_entity_poly.entity_id
_entity_poly.type
_entity_poly.pdbx_seq_one_letter_code
_entity_poly.pdbx_strand_id
1 'polypeptide(L)'
;MNAELPPIFDTPAKVLASFDQVFKMGHRGVPANQGWAYTSTGERSAIMVSTSPYPDELQRGVCDGFIRRFKTGTLLVKIDETKPRVDNGGKSVTFIATW
;
A
#
# COMPACT_ATOMS: atom_id res chain seq x y z
N MET A 1 -3.24 9.36 -12.29
CA MET A 1 -3.88 9.86 -11.05
C MET A 1 -3.42 11.29 -10.80
N ASN A 2 -4.34 12.27 -10.78
CA ASN A 2 -4.03 13.71 -10.67
C ASN A 2 -4.36 14.33 -9.29
N ALA A 3 -4.49 13.51 -8.25
CA ALA A 3 -4.76 14.02 -6.89
C ALA A 3 -3.53 14.75 -6.32
N GLU A 4 -3.70 15.97 -5.81
CA GLU A 4 -2.68 16.65 -5.03
C GLU A 4 -2.53 15.97 -3.66
N LEU A 5 -1.28 15.66 -3.28
CA LEU A 5 -1.00 15.11 -1.96
C LEU A 5 -0.86 16.28 -0.96
N PRO A 6 -1.49 16.19 0.22
CA PRO A 6 -1.19 17.08 1.33
C PRO A 6 0.33 17.23 1.56
N PRO A 7 0.84 18.44 1.90
CA PRO A 7 2.28 18.68 2.05
C PRO A 7 3.00 17.77 3.06
N ILE A 8 2.26 17.23 4.03
CA ILE A 8 2.80 16.26 5.01
C ILE A 8 3.24 14.94 4.37
N PHE A 9 2.74 14.62 3.17
CA PHE A 9 3.07 13.42 2.40
C PHE A 9 4.17 13.71 1.35
N ASP A 10 5.32 14.14 1.85
CA ASP A 10 6.50 14.54 1.07
C ASP A 10 7.47 13.39 0.74
N THR A 11 7.20 12.18 1.23
CA THR A 11 8.02 10.99 1.02
C THR A 11 7.15 9.76 0.75
N PRO A 12 7.66 8.75 0.00
CA PRO A 12 6.95 7.49 -0.18
C PRO A 12 6.60 6.80 1.14
N ALA A 13 7.52 6.83 2.13
CA ALA A 13 7.28 6.24 3.45
C ALA A 13 6.07 6.85 4.17
N LYS A 14 5.96 8.19 4.21
CA LYS A 14 4.82 8.86 4.82
C LYS A 14 3.51 8.58 4.10
N VAL A 15 3.53 8.49 2.77
CA VAL A 15 2.34 8.11 1.99
C VAL A 15 1.90 6.69 2.32
N LEU A 16 2.79 5.71 2.22
CA LEU A 16 2.47 4.31 2.49
C LEU A 16 1.99 4.09 3.93
N ALA A 17 2.65 4.73 4.90
CA ALA A 17 2.24 4.67 6.31
C ALA A 17 0.84 5.24 6.57
N SER A 18 0.32 6.10 5.68
CA SER A 18 -1.01 6.72 5.81
C SER A 18 -2.15 5.87 5.25
N PHE A 19 -1.86 4.80 4.50
CA PHE A 19 -2.88 4.06 3.72
C PHE A 19 -4.03 3.55 4.58
N ASP A 20 -3.75 3.01 5.77
CA ASP A 20 -4.79 2.48 6.65
C ASP A 20 -5.74 3.56 7.13
N GLN A 21 -5.19 4.69 7.57
CA GLN A 21 -5.98 5.84 8.01
C GLN A 21 -6.85 6.36 6.87
N VAL A 22 -6.26 6.57 5.69
CA VAL A 22 -7.00 7.08 4.50
C VAL A 22 -8.08 6.09 4.07
N PHE A 23 -7.77 4.79 4.08
CA PHE A 23 -8.74 3.73 3.78
C PHE A 23 -9.92 3.79 4.75
N LYS A 24 -9.66 3.85 6.06
CA LYS A 24 -10.71 3.94 7.10
C LYS A 24 -11.51 5.24 7.02
N MET A 25 -10.89 6.36 6.65
CA MET A 25 -11.61 7.62 6.42
C MET A 25 -12.56 7.54 5.21
N GLY A 26 -12.14 6.83 4.15
CA GLY A 26 -12.92 6.67 2.93
C GLY A 26 -14.03 5.62 2.99
N HIS A 27 -13.99 4.71 3.97
CA HIS A 27 -14.92 3.58 4.04
C HIS A 27 -15.66 3.57 5.39
N ARG A 28 -16.99 3.57 5.34
CA ARG A 28 -17.84 3.53 6.54
C ARG A 28 -18.09 2.09 6.99
N GLY A 29 -18.04 1.83 8.29
CA GLY A 29 -18.41 0.53 8.87
C GLY A 29 -17.45 -0.62 8.55
N VAL A 30 -16.21 -0.30 8.15
CA VAL A 30 -15.18 -1.31 7.90
C VAL A 30 -14.87 -2.10 9.18
N PRO A 31 -14.86 -3.44 9.14
CA PRO A 31 -14.45 -4.26 10.27
C PRO A 31 -13.04 -3.90 10.77
N ALA A 32 -12.80 -3.98 12.08
CA ALA A 32 -11.52 -3.61 12.68
C ALA A 32 -10.31 -4.39 12.13
N ASN A 33 -10.53 -5.58 11.58
CA ASN A 33 -9.50 -6.44 10.97
C ASN A 33 -9.31 -6.18 9.46
N GLN A 34 -10.05 -5.26 8.85
CA GLN A 34 -9.88 -4.83 7.46
C GLN A 34 -9.13 -3.50 7.40
N GLY A 35 -8.11 -3.43 6.55
CA GLY A 35 -7.30 -2.25 6.39
C GLY A 35 -5.91 -2.56 5.85
N TRP A 36 -4.98 -1.69 6.20
CA TRP A 36 -3.59 -1.76 5.75
C TRP A 36 -2.64 -1.79 6.95
N ALA A 37 -1.50 -2.44 6.78
CA ALA A 37 -0.38 -2.36 7.69
C ALA A 37 0.89 -1.99 6.91
N TYR A 38 1.67 -1.08 7.48
CA TYR A 38 2.95 -0.63 6.95
C TYR A 38 4.06 -1.01 7.92
N THR A 39 5.12 -1.62 7.39
CA THR A 39 6.35 -1.91 8.13
C THR A 39 7.54 -1.47 7.31
N SER A 40 8.32 -0.51 7.83
CA SER A 40 9.61 -0.14 7.22
C SER A 40 10.58 -1.31 7.28
N THR A 41 11.28 -1.58 6.19
CA THR A 41 12.35 -2.59 6.11
C THR A 41 13.72 -1.99 5.81
N GLY A 42 13.80 -0.67 5.72
CA GLY A 42 15.01 0.09 5.42
C GLY A 42 14.69 1.54 5.07
N GLU A 43 15.71 2.31 4.69
CA GLU A 43 15.54 3.72 4.30
C GLU A 43 14.63 3.89 3.06
N ARG A 44 14.65 2.91 2.16
CA ARG A 44 14.03 2.96 0.84
C ARG A 44 13.15 1.75 0.53
N SER A 45 12.68 1.07 1.57
CA SER A 45 11.86 -0.13 1.41
C SER A 45 10.87 -0.33 2.55
N ALA A 46 9.75 -0.97 2.22
CA ALA A 46 8.74 -1.36 3.19
C ALA A 46 7.97 -2.61 2.75
N ILE A 47 7.33 -3.24 3.73
CA ILE A 47 6.30 -4.25 3.53
C ILE A 47 4.94 -3.60 3.78
N MET A 48 4.03 -3.80 2.83
CA MET A 48 2.62 -3.45 2.97
C MET A 48 1.80 -4.73 3.09
N VAL A 49 0.88 -4.80 4.03
CA VAL A 49 -0.10 -5.89 4.11
C VAL A 49 -1.49 -5.28 4.03
N SER A 50 -2.33 -5.80 3.14
CA SER A 50 -3.72 -5.39 3.04
C SER A 50 -4.65 -6.56 3.32
N THR A 51 -5.64 -6.35 4.18
CA THR A 51 -6.77 -7.27 4.40
C THR A 51 -8.03 -6.82 3.67
N SER A 52 -7.93 -5.82 2.80
CA SER A 52 -9.03 -5.35 1.97
C SER A 52 -9.44 -6.42 0.95
N PRO A 53 -10.75 -6.61 0.69
CA PRO A 53 -11.24 -7.62 -0.26
C PRO A 53 -11.09 -7.21 -1.74
N TYR A 54 -10.26 -6.21 -2.04
CA TYR A 54 -10.05 -5.73 -3.41
C TYR A 54 -9.07 -6.64 -4.17
N PRO A 55 -9.13 -6.69 -5.51
CA PRO A 55 -8.18 -7.49 -6.30
C PRO A 55 -6.73 -7.12 -6.03
N ASP A 56 -5.83 -8.10 -6.00
CA ASP A 56 -4.43 -7.90 -5.56
C ASP A 56 -3.70 -6.89 -6.46
N GLU A 57 -3.95 -6.96 -7.76
CA GLU A 57 -3.34 -6.07 -8.77
C GLU A 57 -3.86 -4.63 -8.69
N LEU A 58 -5.13 -4.42 -8.32
CA LEU A 58 -5.67 -3.08 -8.09
C LEU A 58 -4.93 -2.43 -6.92
N GLN A 59 -4.80 -3.17 -5.83
CA GLN A 59 -4.12 -2.73 -4.62
C GLN A 59 -2.63 -2.43 -4.89
N ARG A 60 -1.95 -3.30 -5.65
CA ARG A 60 -0.58 -3.06 -6.13
C ARG A 60 -0.48 -1.77 -6.96
N GLY A 61 -1.42 -1.56 -7.88
CA GLY A 61 -1.47 -0.38 -8.73
C GLY A 61 -1.66 0.93 -7.95
N VAL A 62 -2.45 0.91 -6.87
CA VAL A 62 -2.60 2.05 -5.96
C VAL A 62 -1.26 2.39 -5.29
N CYS A 63 -0.59 1.40 -4.68
CA CYS A 63 0.73 1.58 -4.07
C CYS A 63 1.75 2.16 -5.09
N ASP A 64 1.85 1.55 -6.26
CA ASP A 64 2.77 1.96 -7.33
C ASP A 64 2.46 3.39 -7.82
N GLY A 65 1.19 3.71 -8.03
CA GLY A 65 0.75 5.03 -8.50
C GLY A 65 1.09 6.18 -7.55
N PHE A 66 1.07 5.93 -6.23
CA PHE A 66 1.50 6.90 -5.23
C PHE A 66 3.02 7.04 -5.16
N ILE A 67 3.76 5.93 -5.14
CA ILE A 67 5.23 5.94 -5.07
C ILE A 67 5.83 6.65 -6.29
N ARG A 68 5.28 6.43 -7.49
CA ARG A 68 5.71 7.10 -8.74
C ARG A 68 5.67 8.63 -8.70
N ARG A 69 4.89 9.23 -7.80
CA ARG A 69 4.81 10.70 -7.67
C ARG A 69 6.13 11.31 -7.20
N PHE A 70 6.93 10.55 -6.46
CA PHE A 70 8.16 11.05 -5.85
C PHE A 70 9.37 11.04 -6.78
N LYS A 71 9.22 10.52 -8.02
CA LYS A 71 10.29 10.45 -9.04
C LYS A 71 11.63 9.92 -8.49
N THR A 72 11.58 9.04 -7.50
CA THR A 72 12.78 8.40 -6.96
C THR A 72 13.21 7.27 -7.89
N GLY A 73 14.46 6.81 -7.79
CA GLY A 73 15.14 5.99 -8.79
C GLY A 73 14.42 4.68 -9.16
N THR A 74 14.88 3.56 -8.62
CA THR A 74 14.26 2.26 -8.92
C THR A 74 12.99 2.11 -8.09
N LEU A 75 11.85 2.31 -8.73
CA LEU A 75 10.53 2.12 -8.13
C LEU A 75 10.00 0.73 -8.41
N LEU A 76 9.68 -0.01 -7.36
CA LEU A 76 9.16 -1.35 -7.50
C LEU A 76 8.16 -1.68 -6.40
N VAL A 77 6.92 -1.98 -6.80
CA VAL A 77 5.93 -2.63 -5.93
C VAL A 77 5.60 -4.01 -6.51
N LYS A 78 5.92 -5.06 -5.75
CA LYS A 78 5.62 -6.45 -6.11
C LYS A 78 4.70 -7.08 -5.09
N ILE A 79 3.85 -7.99 -5.54
CA ILE A 79 3.17 -8.93 -4.65
C ILE A 79 4.22 -9.94 -4.14
N ASP A 80 4.22 -10.21 -2.84
CA ASP A 80 5.03 -11.28 -2.26
C ASP A 80 4.37 -12.63 -2.53
N GLU A 81 4.84 -13.33 -3.57
CA GLU A 81 4.32 -14.63 -3.99
C GLU A 81 4.57 -15.75 -2.96
N THR A 82 5.39 -15.51 -1.94
CA THR A 82 5.64 -16.48 -0.86
C THR A 82 4.56 -16.45 0.23
N LYS A 83 3.61 -15.49 0.14
CA LYS A 83 2.54 -15.29 1.12
C LYS A 83 1.16 -15.58 0.51
N PRO A 84 0.15 -15.88 1.34
CA PRO A 84 -1.24 -15.90 0.87
C PRO A 84 -1.63 -14.56 0.23
N ARG A 85 -2.57 -14.60 -0.72
CA ARG A 85 -3.11 -13.43 -1.41
C ARG A 85 -4.61 -13.55 -1.64
N VAL A 86 -5.33 -12.43 -1.76
CA VAL A 86 -6.79 -12.41 -1.76
C VAL A 86 -7.34 -13.13 -2.99
N ASP A 87 -6.71 -12.95 -4.15
CA ASP A 87 -7.15 -13.58 -5.40
C ASP A 87 -7.00 -15.12 -5.40
N ASN A 88 -6.22 -15.66 -4.46
CA ASN A 88 -6.06 -17.10 -4.23
C ASN A 88 -6.83 -17.60 -2.98
N GLY A 89 -7.84 -16.86 -2.50
CA GLY A 89 -8.64 -17.22 -1.33
C GLY A 89 -7.97 -16.92 0.02
N GLY A 90 -6.86 -16.18 0.02
CA GLY A 90 -6.24 -15.66 1.24
C GLY A 90 -7.04 -14.55 1.89
N LYS A 91 -6.75 -14.26 3.16
CA LYS A 91 -7.40 -13.16 3.92
C LYS A 91 -6.71 -11.81 3.76
N SER A 92 -5.55 -11.81 3.14
CA SER A 92 -4.71 -10.63 2.94
C SER A 92 -3.79 -10.83 1.76
N VAL A 93 -3.24 -9.75 1.26
CA VAL A 93 -2.15 -9.71 0.29
C VAL A 93 -0.98 -8.90 0.85
N THR A 94 0.23 -9.38 0.59
CA THR A 94 1.47 -8.74 1.01
C THR A 94 2.19 -8.15 -0.20
N PHE A 95 2.65 -6.91 -0.08
CA PHE A 95 3.46 -6.23 -1.08
C PHE A 95 4.83 -5.87 -0.52
N ILE A 96 5.83 -5.97 -1.39
CA ILE A 96 7.18 -5.46 -1.15
C ILE A 96 7.33 -4.19 -1.97
N ALA A 97 7.54 -3.06 -1.30
CA ALA A 97 7.73 -1.76 -1.91
C ALA A 97 9.19 -1.30 -1.76
N THR A 98 9.78 -0.80 -2.85
CA THR A 98 11.13 -0.21 -2.90
C THR A 98 11.07 1.05 -3.75
N TRP A 99 11.79 2.11 -3.35
CA TRP A 99 11.76 3.41 -4.02
C TRP A 99 13.09 4.17 -4.01
#